data_AF-A0A7X6CVV6-F1
#
_entry.id   AF-A0A7X6CVV6-F1
#
_cell.length_a   1.000
_cell.length_b   1.000
_cell.length_c   1.000
_cell.angle_alpha   90.00
_cell.angle_beta   90.00
_cell.angle_gamma   90.00
#
_symmetry.space_group_name_H-M   'P 1'
#
loop_
_entity.id
_entity.type
_entity.pdbx_description
1 polymer ?
#
loop_
_entity_poly.entity_id
_entity_poly.type
_entity_poly.pdbx_seq_one_letter_code
_entity_poly.pdbx_strand_id
1 'polypeptide(L)'
;MPIKPKSLVISVSAGKGCYRHIKISDQATLEELSSEILDAFEFIEDHAHAFFMDNRAWSDADCYYMAMEDENDDERHTCDYTLRKAGLKPDKKFMYIFDFGDDWRFACHVLRMLDEPSEEPQVIHTKGKPPIQYAGYEDWDEEDEDV
;
A
#
# COMPACT_ATOMS: atom_id res chain seq x y z
N MET A 1 21.33 6.50 23.59
CA MET A 1 21.84 5.52 22.60
C MET A 1 21.12 5.79 21.29
N PRO A 2 21.79 5.79 20.12
CA PRO A 2 21.08 5.89 18.85
C PRO A 2 20.18 4.65 18.69
N ILE A 3 18.90 4.86 18.36
CA ILE A 3 17.99 3.76 18.09
C ILE A 3 18.38 3.20 16.72
N LYS A 4 18.82 1.94 16.66
CA LYS A 4 19.19 1.31 15.39
C LYS A 4 17.95 1.19 14.48
N PRO A 5 18.10 1.40 13.15
CA PRO A 5 17.05 1.09 12.20
C PRO A 5 16.71 -0.40 12.25
N LYS A 6 15.44 -0.72 11.99
CA LYS A 6 14.91 -2.08 12.01
C LYS A 6 14.20 -2.37 10.69
N SER A 7 13.87 -3.62 10.45
CA SER A 7 13.00 -4.00 9.33
C SER A 7 11.66 -4.50 9.84
N LEU A 8 10.61 -4.24 9.09
CA LEU A 8 9.29 -4.84 9.25
C LEU A 8 9.11 -5.93 8.20
N VAL A 9 8.39 -6.99 8.55
CA VAL A 9 7.80 -7.90 7.58
C VAL A 9 6.29 -7.70 7.62
N ILE A 10 5.73 -7.21 6.52
CA ILE A 10 4.31 -6.85 6.40
C ILE A 10 3.65 -7.81 5.42
N SER A 11 2.60 -8.49 5.88
CA SER A 11 1.70 -9.22 4.98
C SER A 11 0.69 -8.26 4.38
N VAL A 12 0.59 -8.25 3.07
CA VAL A 12 -0.34 -7.40 2.30
C VAL A 12 -1.22 -8.31 1.47
N SER A 13 -2.55 -8.20 1.60
CA SER A 13 -3.51 -9.08 0.92
C SER A 13 -4.49 -8.29 0.06
N ALA A 14 -4.55 -8.65 -1.22
CA ALA A 14 -5.53 -8.16 -2.19
C ALA A 14 -6.82 -9.01 -2.21
N GLY A 15 -7.12 -9.71 -1.10
CA GLY A 15 -8.27 -10.60 -0.99
C GLY A 15 -7.92 -12.08 -0.80
N LYS A 16 -8.96 -12.93 -0.74
CA LYS A 16 -8.83 -14.33 -0.33
C LYS A 16 -7.87 -15.10 -1.24
N GLY A 17 -6.76 -15.55 -0.65
CA GLY A 17 -5.78 -16.40 -1.35
C GLY A 17 -4.73 -15.64 -2.17
N CYS A 18 -4.77 -14.31 -2.19
CA CYS A 18 -3.76 -13.46 -2.82
C CYS A 18 -3.08 -12.56 -1.79
N TYR A 19 -1.79 -12.78 -1.56
CA TYR A 19 -0.99 -11.95 -0.64
C TYR A 19 0.50 -11.95 -0.96
N ARG A 20 1.19 -10.95 -0.43
CA ARG A 20 2.65 -10.76 -0.47
C ARG A 20 3.16 -10.54 0.95
N HIS A 21 4.37 -11.00 1.25
CA HIS A 21 5.09 -10.53 2.43
C HIS A 21 6.23 -9.63 1.97
N ILE A 22 6.20 -8.38 2.41
CA ILE A 22 7.18 -7.35 2.06
C ILE A 22 8.06 -7.12 3.29
N LYS A 23 9.37 -7.29 3.13
CA LYS A 23 10.39 -6.85 4.10
C LYS A 23 10.78 -5.43 3.73
N ILE A 24 10.69 -4.49 4.66
CA ILE A 24 10.97 -3.07 4.41
C ILE A 24 11.57 -2.41 5.65
N SER A 25 12.41 -1.40 5.45
CA SER A 25 12.98 -0.60 6.55
C SER A 25 11.88 0.11 7.35
N ASP A 26 12.01 0.16 8.67
CA ASP A 26 11.10 0.94 9.51
C ASP A 26 11.32 2.47 9.39
N GLN A 27 12.38 2.87 8.68
CA GLN A 27 12.63 4.26 8.27
C GLN A 27 12.04 4.59 6.90
N ALA A 28 11.55 3.61 6.14
CA ALA A 28 10.86 3.89 4.89
C ALA A 28 9.58 4.70 5.14
N THR A 29 9.17 5.54 4.20
CA THR A 29 7.92 6.30 4.26
C THR A 29 6.71 5.41 3.96
N LEU A 30 5.51 5.90 4.29
CA LEU A 30 4.29 5.24 3.85
C LEU A 30 4.14 5.32 2.32
N GLU A 31 4.67 6.37 1.69
CA GLU A 31 4.72 6.49 0.22
C GLU A 31 5.63 5.43 -0.40
N GLU A 32 6.82 5.19 0.13
CA GLU A 32 7.68 4.10 -0.33
C GLU A 32 7.01 2.73 -0.14
N LEU A 33 6.27 2.53 0.97
CA LEU A 33 5.47 1.31 1.15
C LEU A 33 4.33 1.20 0.11
N SER A 34 3.74 2.32 -0.33
CA SER A 34 2.72 2.35 -1.38
C SER A 34 3.27 1.78 -2.69
N SER A 35 4.38 2.35 -3.17
CA SER A 35 5.04 1.91 -4.40
C SER A 35 5.42 0.42 -4.35
N GLU A 36 5.94 -0.05 -3.21
CA GLU A 36 6.30 -1.46 -3.01
C GLU A 36 5.10 -2.41 -2.97
N ILE A 37 3.95 -1.94 -2.46
CA ILE A 37 2.71 -2.72 -2.53
C ILE A 37 2.27 -2.84 -3.99
N LEU A 38 2.21 -1.74 -4.73
CA LEU A 38 1.74 -1.72 -6.10
C LEU A 38 2.63 -2.57 -7.01
N ASP A 39 3.96 -2.42 -6.93
CA ASP A 39 4.91 -3.24 -7.68
C ASP A 39 4.73 -4.74 -7.37
N ALA A 40 4.57 -5.11 -6.09
CA ALA A 40 4.38 -6.50 -5.69
C ALA A 40 3.08 -7.14 -6.24
N PHE A 41 2.10 -6.32 -6.62
CA PHE A 41 0.86 -6.75 -7.27
C PHE A 41 0.79 -6.42 -8.77
N GLU A 42 1.90 -5.98 -9.38
CA GLU A 42 1.97 -5.63 -10.81
C GLU A 42 1.00 -4.50 -11.20
N PHE A 43 0.74 -3.58 -10.26
CA PHE A 43 -0.10 -2.40 -10.48
C PHE A 43 0.76 -1.23 -10.96
N ILE A 44 0.18 -0.40 -11.82
CA ILE A 44 0.69 0.90 -12.23
C ILE A 44 0.31 1.91 -11.15
N GLU A 45 1.28 2.70 -10.67
CA GLU A 45 1.08 3.78 -9.69
C GLU A 45 0.62 5.06 -10.40
N ASP A 46 -0.64 5.09 -10.84
CA ASP A 46 -1.23 6.18 -11.64
C ASP A 46 -2.37 6.94 -10.94
N HIS A 47 -2.75 6.53 -9.74
CA HIS A 47 -3.81 7.15 -8.95
C HIS A 47 -3.39 7.43 -7.50
N ALA A 48 -4.24 8.16 -6.80
CA ALA A 48 -4.07 8.46 -5.39
C ALA A 48 -4.12 7.23 -4.48
N HIS A 49 -3.53 7.37 -3.28
CA HIS A 49 -3.59 6.37 -2.23
C HIS A 49 -3.74 6.95 -0.84
N ALA A 50 -4.14 6.10 0.11
CA ALA A 50 -4.22 6.42 1.53
C ALA A 50 -3.99 5.19 2.42
N PHE A 51 -3.54 5.42 3.65
CA PHE A 51 -3.40 4.40 4.70
C PHE A 51 -4.32 4.70 5.89
N PHE A 52 -5.02 3.68 6.39
CA PHE A 52 -5.92 3.75 7.53
C PHE A 52 -5.47 2.81 8.64
N MET A 53 -4.83 3.38 9.66
CA MET A 53 -4.11 2.65 10.70
C MET A 53 -5.01 2.03 11.76
N ASP A 54 -6.29 2.38 11.81
CA ASP A 54 -7.31 1.76 12.66
C ASP A 54 -7.95 0.51 12.02
N ASN A 55 -7.43 0.08 10.85
CA ASN A 55 -7.90 -1.06 10.07
C ASN A 55 -9.36 -0.91 9.60
N ARG A 56 -9.80 0.33 9.34
CA ARG A 56 -11.09 0.65 8.74
C ARG A 56 -10.88 1.55 7.52
N ALA A 57 -11.32 1.08 6.36
CA ALA A 57 -11.31 1.89 5.15
C ALA A 57 -12.08 3.20 5.37
N TRP A 58 -11.52 4.33 4.93
CA TRP A 58 -12.18 5.64 4.95
C TRP A 58 -12.53 6.15 6.36
N SER A 59 -11.74 5.77 7.37
CA SER A 59 -11.90 6.27 8.73
C SER A 59 -11.06 7.53 8.96
N ASP A 60 -11.67 8.57 9.51
CA ASP A 60 -10.99 9.83 9.85
C ASP A 60 -10.15 9.75 11.15
N ALA A 61 -10.09 8.57 11.78
CA ALA A 61 -9.50 8.42 13.12
C ALA A 61 -7.97 8.39 13.12
N ASP A 62 -7.37 7.72 12.12
CA ASP A 62 -5.92 7.54 12.01
C ASP A 62 -5.54 7.25 10.54
N CYS A 63 -5.70 8.27 9.69
CA CYS A 63 -5.47 8.23 8.24
C CYS A 63 -4.25 9.03 7.78
N TYR A 64 -3.70 8.64 6.63
CA TYR A 64 -2.62 9.32 5.92
C TYR A 64 -2.90 9.32 4.42
N TYR A 65 -2.83 10.48 3.76
CA TYR A 65 -3.19 10.67 2.35
C TYR A 65 -1.97 10.98 1.48
N MET A 66 -2.06 10.70 0.17
CA MET A 66 -1.08 11.22 -0.79
C MET A 66 -1.14 12.75 -0.81
N ALA A 67 0.01 13.43 -0.73
CA ALA A 67 0.08 14.88 -0.62
C ALA A 67 -0.60 15.63 -1.79
N MET A 68 -0.57 15.06 -3.00
CA MET A 68 -1.17 15.69 -4.18
C MET A 68 -2.71 15.74 -4.16
N GLU A 69 -3.37 14.96 -3.30
CA GLU A 69 -4.82 14.98 -3.13
C GLU A 69 -5.30 15.98 -2.08
N ASP A 70 -4.39 16.56 -1.30
CA ASP A 70 -4.72 17.50 -0.24
C ASP A 70 -4.34 18.94 -0.63
N GLU A 71 -5.25 19.60 -1.35
CA GLU A 71 -5.06 20.99 -1.82
C GLU A 71 -4.85 22.00 -0.67
N ASN A 72 -5.35 21.70 0.53
CA ASN A 72 -5.31 22.62 1.67
C ASN A 72 -4.15 22.36 2.65
N ASP A 73 -3.38 21.27 2.46
CA ASP A 73 -2.28 20.87 3.34
C ASP A 73 -2.72 20.69 4.81
N ASP A 74 -3.95 20.20 5.01
CA ASP A 74 -4.58 20.03 6.32
C ASP A 74 -4.50 18.56 6.82
N GLU A 75 -4.12 17.62 5.97
CA GLU A 75 -4.03 16.18 6.26
C GLU A 75 -2.62 15.72 6.62
N ARG A 76 -2.49 14.49 7.14
CA ARG A 76 -1.18 13.85 7.32
C ARG A 76 -0.77 13.16 6.02
N HIS A 77 0.40 13.50 5.48
CA HIS A 77 0.82 12.95 4.19
C HIS A 77 1.69 11.70 4.29
N THR A 78 1.56 10.80 3.31
CA THR A 78 2.31 9.53 3.29
C THR A 78 3.82 9.71 3.13
N CYS A 79 4.25 10.79 2.49
CA CYS A 79 5.67 11.11 2.27
C CYS A 79 6.39 11.62 3.54
N ASP A 80 5.67 12.17 4.52
CA ASP A 80 6.27 12.77 5.74
C ASP A 80 6.48 11.78 6.91
N TYR A 81 5.76 10.66 6.85
CA TYR A 81 5.71 9.68 7.93
C TYR A 81 6.40 8.39 7.55
N THR A 82 7.47 8.09 8.28
CA THR A 82 8.09 6.76 8.22
C THR A 82 7.21 5.71 8.88
N LEU A 83 7.37 4.44 8.52
CA LEU A 83 6.64 3.33 9.14
C LEU A 83 6.80 3.32 10.67
N ARG A 84 7.99 3.70 11.16
CA ARG A 84 8.24 3.92 12.59
C ARG A 84 7.42 5.08 13.16
N LYS A 85 7.41 6.25 12.51
CA LYS A 85 6.63 7.42 12.96
C LYS A 85 5.12 7.15 12.95
N ALA A 86 4.66 6.36 11.99
CA ALA A 86 3.27 5.87 11.89
C ALA A 86 2.94 4.77 12.92
N GLY A 87 3.90 4.36 13.76
CA GLY A 87 3.64 3.43 14.86
C GLY A 87 3.44 1.98 14.43
N LEU A 88 3.93 1.58 13.25
CA LEU A 88 3.87 0.19 12.82
C LEU A 88 4.76 -0.69 13.70
N LYS A 89 4.16 -1.72 14.27
CA LYS A 89 4.77 -2.69 15.20
C LYS A 89 4.11 -4.05 15.00
N PRO A 90 4.74 -5.15 15.45
CA PRO A 90 4.14 -6.49 15.35
C PRO A 90 2.67 -6.51 15.80
N ASP A 91 1.87 -7.31 15.10
CA ASP A 91 0.41 -7.46 15.26
C ASP A 91 -0.46 -6.24 14.87
N LYS A 92 0.14 -5.11 14.46
CA LYS A 92 -0.62 -3.98 13.90
C LYS A 92 -1.27 -4.40 12.58
N LYS A 93 -2.57 -4.19 12.49
CA LYS A 93 -3.37 -4.32 11.27
C LYS A 93 -3.80 -2.93 10.81
N PHE A 94 -3.84 -2.73 9.50
CA PHE A 94 -4.21 -1.48 8.88
C PHE A 94 -4.71 -1.74 7.45
N MET A 95 -5.37 -0.74 6.85
CA MET A 95 -5.81 -0.79 5.47
C MET A 95 -4.93 0.12 4.62
N TYR A 96 -4.60 -0.33 3.42
CA TYR A 96 -4.09 0.51 2.34
C TYR A 96 -5.16 0.57 1.24
N ILE A 97 -5.45 1.78 0.77
CA ILE A 97 -6.39 2.03 -0.33
C ILE A 97 -5.63 2.70 -1.45
N PHE A 98 -5.77 2.17 -2.65
CA PHE A 98 -5.25 2.73 -3.90
C PHE A 98 -6.41 2.94 -4.87
N ASP A 99 -6.31 3.97 -5.71
CA ASP A 99 -7.36 4.41 -6.63
C ASP A 99 -8.70 4.63 -5.92
N PHE A 100 -9.00 5.90 -5.63
CA PHE A 100 -10.21 6.25 -4.89
C PHE A 100 -11.49 6.03 -5.70
N GLY A 101 -11.39 5.86 -7.02
CA GLY A 101 -12.52 5.50 -7.89
C GLY A 101 -12.85 4.01 -7.81
N ASP A 102 -11.86 3.15 -8.07
CA ASP A 102 -12.04 1.69 -8.07
C ASP A 102 -11.95 1.06 -6.66
N ASP A 103 -11.48 1.81 -5.67
CA ASP A 103 -11.42 1.45 -4.25
C ASP A 103 -10.64 0.13 -4.02
N TRP A 104 -9.43 0.05 -4.57
CA TRP A 104 -8.54 -1.09 -4.36
C TRP A 104 -8.10 -1.15 -2.90
N ARG A 105 -8.60 -2.15 -2.17
CA ARG A 105 -8.32 -2.35 -0.74
C ARG A 105 -7.33 -3.48 -0.51
N PHE A 106 -6.25 -3.15 0.18
CA PHE A 106 -5.26 -4.11 0.63
C PHE A 106 -5.25 -4.19 2.16
N ALA A 107 -5.52 -5.39 2.67
CA ALA A 107 -5.44 -5.65 4.11
C ALA A 107 -3.98 -5.90 4.51
N CYS A 108 -3.47 -5.08 5.43
CA CYS A 108 -2.08 -5.13 5.86
C CYS A 108 -1.95 -5.63 7.30
N HIS A 109 -0.93 -6.44 7.56
CA HIS A 109 -0.63 -6.98 8.89
C HIS A 109 0.88 -7.06 9.11
N VAL A 110 1.39 -6.35 10.12
CA VAL A 110 2.80 -6.41 10.51
C VAL A 110 3.06 -7.74 11.23
N LEU A 111 3.70 -8.68 10.54
CA LEU A 111 3.95 -10.02 11.05
C LEU A 111 5.04 -10.03 12.12
N ARG A 112 6.12 -9.28 11.89
CA ARG A 112 7.29 -9.24 12.77
C ARG A 112 8.15 -8.03 12.48
N MET A 113 9.03 -7.74 13.43
CA MET A 113 10.10 -6.75 13.33
C MET A 113 11.44 -7.46 13.51
N LEU A 114 12.44 -7.09 12.72
CA LEU A 114 13.77 -7.66 12.73
C LEU A 114 14.77 -6.61 13.21
N ASP A 115 15.71 -7.00 14.08
CA ASP A 115 16.79 -6.14 14.59
C ASP A 115 17.95 -6.00 13.58
N GLU A 116 17.60 -5.89 12.31
CA GLU A 116 18.50 -5.62 11.18
C GLU A 116 17.84 -4.58 10.26
N PRO A 117 18.59 -3.64 9.68
CA PRO A 117 18.07 -2.78 8.63
C PRO A 117 17.84 -3.58 7.34
N SER A 118 16.86 -3.17 6.55
CA SER A 118 16.74 -3.54 5.14
C SER A 118 17.32 -2.40 4.35
N GLU A 119 18.31 -2.66 3.49
CA GLU A 119 18.86 -1.63 2.60
C GLU A 119 17.84 -1.26 1.52
N GLU A 120 17.16 -2.28 0.98
CA GLU A 120 16.08 -2.12 0.00
C GLU A 120 14.84 -2.92 0.44
N PRO A 121 13.63 -2.52 0.04
CA PRO A 121 12.44 -3.34 0.19
C PRO A 121 12.54 -4.64 -0.62
N GLN A 122 11.91 -5.72 -0.11
CA GLN A 122 11.97 -7.04 -0.74
C GLN A 122 10.67 -7.81 -0.56
N VAL A 123 10.11 -8.35 -1.64
CA VAL A 123 9.05 -9.37 -1.57
C VAL A 123 9.67 -10.71 -1.20
N ILE A 124 9.48 -11.14 0.06
CA ILE A 124 10.07 -12.38 0.59
C ILE A 124 9.13 -13.59 0.53
N HIS A 125 7.86 -13.37 0.17
CA HIS A 125 6.88 -14.45 -0.05
C HIS A 125 5.76 -13.98 -0.97
N THR A 126 5.34 -14.85 -1.88
CA THR A 126 4.24 -14.60 -2.83
C THR A 126 3.24 -15.75 -2.81
N LYS A 127 1.94 -15.42 -2.78
CA LYS A 127 0.86 -16.39 -2.97
C LYS A 127 -0.27 -15.78 -3.80
N GLY A 128 -0.78 -16.57 -4.74
CA GLY A 128 -1.87 -16.17 -5.63
C GLY A 128 -1.38 -15.28 -6.77
N LYS A 129 -2.10 -15.32 -7.90
CA LYS A 129 -1.86 -14.39 -9.01
C LYS A 129 -2.35 -12.99 -8.61
N PRO A 130 -1.64 -11.91 -8.96
CA PRO A 130 -2.17 -10.57 -8.77
C PRO A 130 -3.52 -10.41 -9.50
N PRO A 131 -4.45 -9.61 -8.96
CA PRO A 131 -5.64 -9.24 -9.69
C PRO A 131 -5.27 -8.41 -10.93
N ILE A 132 -6.13 -8.40 -11.95
CA ILE A 132 -5.99 -7.48 -13.08
C ILE A 132 -6.41 -6.10 -12.58
N GLN A 133 -5.54 -5.10 -12.68
CA GLN A 133 -5.79 -3.75 -12.18
C GLN A 133 -6.95 -3.09 -12.92
N TYR A 134 -6.88 -3.00 -14.25
CA TYR A 134 -7.99 -2.52 -15.08
C TYR A 134 -8.21 -3.53 -16.20
N ALA A 135 -9.39 -4.16 -16.23
CA ALA A 135 -9.78 -4.97 -17.38
C ALA A 135 -10.06 -4.00 -18.52
N GLY A 136 -9.22 -4.02 -19.56
CA GLY A 136 -9.27 -3.06 -20.65
C GLY A 136 -10.68 -2.88 -21.23
N TYR A 137 -11.05 -1.62 -21.48
CA TYR A 137 -12.11 -1.22 -22.40
C TYR A 137 -11.78 -1.64 -23.85
N GLU A 138 -11.43 -2.91 -24.08
CA GLU A 138 -11.23 -3.48 -25.41
C GLU A 138 -12.40 -4.40 -25.75
N ASP A 139 -13.56 -3.81 -26.08
CA ASP A 139 -14.57 -4.41 -26.98
C ASP A 139 -15.65 -3.40 -27.44
N TRP A 140 -15.25 -2.18 -27.84
CA TRP A 140 -16.16 -1.20 -28.48
C TRP A 140 -15.66 -0.72 -29.84
N ASP A 141 -14.86 -1.54 -30.53
CA ASP A 141 -14.55 -1.37 -31.95
C ASP A 141 -15.13 -2.56 -32.73
N GLU A 142 -16.46 -2.61 -32.92
CA GLU A 142 -17.16 -3.25 -34.05
C GLU A 142 -18.69 -3.22 -33.84
N GLU A 143 -19.36 -2.10 -34.14
CA GLU A 143 -20.75 -2.10 -34.62
C GLU A 143 -20.88 -1.08 -35.77
N ASP A 144 -20.69 -1.59 -36.99
CA ASP A 144 -21.41 -1.27 -38.23
C ASP A 144 -21.66 0.22 -38.59
N GLU A 145 -20.71 0.86 -39.29
CA GLU A 145 -21.05 1.86 -40.32
C GLU A 145 -21.36 1.13 -41.65
N ASP A 146 -22.53 0.51 -41.73
CA ASP A 146 -23.21 0.19 -42.99
C ASP A 146 -24.69 0.59 -42.87
N VAL A 147 -24.98 1.88 -43.12
CA VAL A 147 -26.30 2.38 -43.57
C VAL A 147 -26.18 3.65 -44.41
#